data_AF-A0A523VNV9-F1
#
_entry.id   AF-A0A523VNV9-F1
#
_cell.length_a   1.000
_cell.length_b   1.000
_cell.length_c   1.000
_cell.angle_alpha   90.00
_cell.angle_beta   90.00
_cell.angle_gamma   90.00
#
_symmetry.space_group_name_H-M   'P 1'
#
loop_
_entity.id
_entity.type
_entity.pdbx_description
1 polymer ?
#
loop_
_entity_poly.entity_id
_entity_poly.type
_entity_poly.pdbx_seq_one_letter_code
_entity_poly.pdbx_strand_id
1 'polypeptide(L)' 'MQGLIIFATFFTIFLASTVAIPSPLFPGNIICLLFNISNVSQASITSALANGIFYGFIAWIIFSLGSRWIEKNATKNKLT' A
#
# COMPACT_ATOMS: atom_id res chain seq x y z
N MET A 1 7.78 3.46 -15.78
CA MET A 1 7.90 2.06 -15.30
C MET A 1 8.33 1.99 -13.83
N GLN A 2 9.30 2.80 -13.38
CA GLN A 2 9.80 2.78 -11.99
C GLN A 2 8.70 2.93 -10.91
N GLY A 3 7.74 3.84 -11.10
CA GLY A 3 6.64 4.02 -10.15
C GLY A 3 5.79 2.76 -9.92
N LEU A 4 5.54 1.98 -10.99
CA LEU A 4 4.78 0.73 -10.90
C LEU A 4 5.56 -0.36 -10.16
N ILE A 5 6.88 -0.42 -10.34
CA ILE A 5 7.75 -1.34 -9.61
C ILE A 5 7.74 -1.01 -8.12
N ILE A 6 7.86 0.27 -7.76
CA ILE A 6 7.83 0.72 -6.36
C ILE A 6 6.49 0.37 -5.71
N PHE A 7 5.38 0.64 -6.40
CA PHE A 7 4.06 0.25 -5.94
C PHE A 7 3.97 -1.27 -5.75
N ALA A 8 4.40 -2.06 -6.75
CA ALA A 8 4.35 -3.53 -6.69
C ALA A 8 5.16 -4.06 -5.49
N THR A 9 6.34 -3.53 -5.23
CA THR A 9 7.16 -3.91 -4.07
C THR A 9 6.42 -3.67 -2.76
N PHE A 10 5.91 -2.45 -2.54
CA PHE A 10 5.19 -2.14 -1.31
C PHE A 10 3.89 -2.95 -1.19
N PHE A 11 3.15 -3.07 -2.29
CA PHE A 11 1.95 -3.91 -2.37
C PHE A 11 2.25 -5.34 -1.93
N THR A 12 3.29 -5.98 -2.46
CA THR A 12 3.63 -7.37 -2.12
C THR A 12 4.04 -7.51 -0.66
N ILE A 13 4.79 -6.55 -0.10
CA ILE A 13 5.16 -6.55 1.32
C ILE A 13 3.92 -6.48 2.22
N PHE A 14 3.01 -5.54 1.95
CA PHE A 14 1.79 -5.38 2.75
C PHE A 14 0.80 -6.53 2.56
N LEU A 15 0.71 -7.08 1.34
CA LEU A 15 -0.08 -8.27 1.04
C LEU A 15 0.45 -9.47 1.86
N ALA A 16 1.74 -9.75 1.78
CA ALA A 16 2.38 -10.85 2.51
C ALA A 16 2.25 -10.67 4.02
N SER A 17 2.44 -9.45 4.52
CA SER A 17 2.30 -9.15 5.95
C SER A 17 0.88 -9.37 6.46
N THR A 18 -0.14 -9.02 5.66
CA THR A 18 -1.55 -9.23 6.04
C THR A 18 -1.92 -10.72 6.04
N VAL A 19 -1.34 -11.51 5.13
CA VAL A 19 -1.53 -12.96 5.10
C VAL A 19 -0.79 -13.64 6.27
N ALA A 20 0.43 -13.21 6.56
CA ALA A 20 1.27 -13.81 7.59
C ALA A 20 0.78 -13.50 9.02
N ILE A 21 0.19 -12.31 9.22
CA ILE A 21 -0.27 -11.85 10.53
C ILE A 21 -1.79 -11.66 10.46
N PRO A 22 -2.59 -12.62 10.94
CA PRO A 22 -4.04 -12.54 10.94
C PRO A 22 -4.48 -11.48 11.94
N SER A 23 -4.51 -10.24 11.46
CA SER A 23 -4.85 -9.06 12.24
C SER A 23 -5.95 -8.30 11.51
N PRO A 24 -7.00 -7.83 12.22
CA PRO A 24 -8.07 -7.05 11.62
C PRO A 24 -7.55 -5.64 11.28
N LEU A 25 -6.91 -5.53 10.12
CA LEU A 25 -6.36 -4.28 9.62
C LEU A 25 -7.39 -3.52 8.78
N PHE A 26 -7.44 -2.20 8.96
CA PHE A 26 -8.20 -1.29 8.12
C PHE A 26 -7.45 -1.03 6.80
N PRO A 27 -8.12 -0.92 5.65
CA PRO A 27 -9.57 -1.02 5.44
C PRO A 27 -10.07 -2.46 5.20
N GLY A 28 -9.19 -3.45 5.11
CA GLY A 28 -9.53 -4.82 4.72
C GLY A 28 -10.61 -5.48 5.56
N ASN A 29 -10.58 -5.30 6.89
CA ASN A 29 -11.62 -5.83 7.77
C ASN A 29 -12.98 -5.15 7.55
N ILE A 30 -13.00 -3.84 7.26
CA ILE A 30 -14.25 -3.11 6.98
C ILE A 30 -14.85 -3.55 5.66
N ILE A 31 -14.02 -3.78 4.64
CA ILE A 31 -14.50 -4.30 3.36
C ILE A 31 -15.11 -5.69 3.55
N CYS A 32 -14.48 -6.58 4.34
CA CYS A 32 -15.06 -7.88 4.65
C CYS A 32 -16.41 -7.77 5.36
N LEU A 33 -16.53 -6.84 6.32
CA LEU A 33 -17.77 -6.59 7.06
C LEU A 33 -18.87 -5.98 6.17
N LEU A 34 -18.51 -5.05 5.28
CA LEU A 34 -19.43 -4.38 4.37
C LEU A 34 -20.04 -5.33 3.33
N PHE A 35 -19.24 -6.30 2.86
CA PHE A 35 -19.69 -7.35 1.93
C PHE A 35 -20.20 -8.60 2.65
N ASN A 36 -20.32 -8.56 3.99
CA ASN A 36 -20.78 -9.66 4.83
C ASN A 36 -20.03 -10.99 4.57
N ILE A 37 -18.72 -10.90 4.34
CA ILE A 37 -17.86 -12.04 4.04
C ILE A 37 -17.58 -12.79 5.34
N SER A 38 -18.32 -13.88 5.58
CA SER A 38 -18.19 -14.72 6.78
C SER A 38 -17.24 -15.90 6.60
N ASN A 39 -16.90 -16.26 5.36
CA ASN A 39 -15.95 -17.33 5.09
C ASN A 39 -14.53 -16.85 5.43
N VAL A 40 -13.87 -17.54 6.36
CA VAL A 40 -12.54 -17.19 6.87
C VAL A 40 -11.48 -17.10 5.77
N SER A 41 -11.49 -18.04 4.81
CA SER A 41 -10.53 -18.04 3.70
C SER A 41 -10.77 -16.87 2.76
N GLN A 42 -12.03 -16.56 2.45
CA GLN A 42 -12.38 -15.46 1.57
C GLN A 42 -12.10 -14.12 2.25
N ALA A 43 -12.44 -13.98 3.53
CA ALA A 43 -12.15 -12.79 4.33
C ALA A 43 -10.64 -12.53 4.43
N SER A 44 -9.82 -13.57 4.59
CA SER A 44 -8.36 -13.43 4.61
C SER A 44 -7.81 -12.91 3.28
N ILE A 45 -8.26 -13.45 2.14
CA ILE A 45 -7.79 -13.01 0.81
C ILE A 45 -8.28 -11.59 0.50
N THR A 46 -9.56 -11.30 0.75
CA THR A 46 -10.14 -9.98 0.49
C THR A 46 -9.51 -8.90 1.35
N SER A 47 -9.30 -9.17 2.65
CA SER A 47 -8.64 -8.23 3.54
C SER A 47 -7.17 -8.01 3.15
N ALA A 48 -6.44 -9.07 2.79
CA ALA A 48 -5.07 -8.96 2.31
C ALA A 48 -4.95 -8.11 1.05
N LEU A 49 -5.81 -8.33 0.05
CA LEU A 49 -5.82 -7.54 -1.18
C LEU A 49 -6.15 -6.07 -0.90
N ALA A 50 -7.20 -5.82 -0.11
CA ALA A 50 -7.60 -4.47 0.24
C ALA A 50 -6.47 -3.71 0.97
N ASN A 51 -5.84 -4.34 1.95
CA ASN A 51 -4.74 -3.74 2.71
C ASN A 51 -3.51 -3.55 1.84
N GLY A 52 -3.13 -4.56 1.04
CA GLY A 52 -2.02 -4.47 0.10
C GLY A 52 -2.19 -3.29 -0.86
N ILE A 53 -3.37 -3.14 -1.47
CA ILE A 53 -3.67 -2.02 -2.38
C ILE A 53 -3.62 -0.70 -1.62
N PHE A 54 -4.31 -0.60 -0.48
CA PHE A 54 -4.43 0.66 0.26
C PHE A 54 -3.08 1.16 0.76
N TYR A 55 -2.33 0.32 1.48
CA TYR A 55 -1.03 0.69 2.03
C TYR A 55 0.04 0.80 0.96
N GLY A 56 0.03 -0.08 -0.05
CA GLY A 56 0.92 0.03 -1.21
C GLY A 56 0.73 1.34 -1.96
N PHE A 57 -0.52 1.77 -2.14
CA PHE A 57 -0.85 3.03 -2.81
C PHE A 57 -0.41 4.25 -2.01
N ILE A 58 -0.66 4.26 -0.69
CA ILE A 58 -0.21 5.33 0.20
C ILE A 58 1.31 5.45 0.18
N ALA A 59 2.02 4.33 0.36
CA ALA A 59 3.49 4.31 0.32
C ALA A 59 4.03 4.81 -1.01
N TRP A 60 3.40 4.39 -2.12
CA TRP A 60 3.76 4.87 -3.46
C TRP A 60 3.56 6.38 -3.62
N ILE A 61 2.44 6.94 -3.15
CA ILE A 61 2.21 8.40 -3.17
C ILE A 61 3.28 9.13 -2.36
N ILE A 62 3.55 8.68 -1.13
CA ILE A 62 4.56 9.31 -0.27
C ILE A 62 5.93 9.30 -0.95
N PHE A 63 6.33 8.17 -1.53
CA PHE A 63 7.59 8.05 -2.25
C PHE A 63 7.63 8.94 -3.50
N SER A 64 6.56 8.95 -4.30
CA SER A 64 6.45 9.76 -5.52
C SER A 64 6.48 11.26 -5.23
N LEU A 65 5.80 11.72 -4.19
CA LEU A 65 5.84 13.12 -3.76
C LEU A 65 7.19 13.48 -3.13
N GLY A 66 7.72 12.61 -2.27
CA GLY A 66 9.02 12.81 -1.62
C GLY A 66 10.17 12.91 -2.61
N SER A 67 10.23 12.01 -3.59
CA SER A 67 11.25 12.05 -4.66
C SER A 67 11.18 13.35 -5.47
N ARG A 68 9.99 13.76 -5.89
CA ARG A 68 9.79 15.05 -6.59
C ARG A 68 10.18 16.25 -5.73
N TRP A 69 9.92 16.20 -4.42
CA TRP A 69 10.29 17.26 -3.50
C TRP A 69 11.81 17.36 -3.35
N ILE A 70 12.50 16.23 -3.20
CA ILE A 70 13.97 16.18 -3.10
C ILE A 70 14.61 16.73 -4.38
N GLU A 71 14.13 16.31 -5.55
CA GLU A 71 14.67 16.74 -6.85
C GLU A 71 14.54 18.25 -7.07
N LYS A 72 13.38 18.83 -6.70
CA LYS A 72 13.16 20.28 -6.77
C LYS A 72 14.12 21.07 -5.87
N ASN A 73 14.32 20.63 -4.63
CA ASN A 73 15.20 21.31 -3.68
C ASN A 73 16.69 21.15 -4.05
N ALA A 74 17.10 19.99 -4.54
CA ALA A 74 18.45 19.75 -5.02
C ALA A 74 18.81 20.64 -6.22
N THR A 75 17.85 20.86 -7.13
CA THR A 75 18.06 21.72 -8.31
C THR A 75 18.16 23.20 -7.91
N LYS A 76 17.33 23.65 -6.95
CA LYS A 76 17.35 25.03 -6.44
C LYS A 76 18.70 25.41 -5.82
N ASN A 77 19.31 24.51 -5.04
CA ASN A 77 20.63 24.74 -4.43
C ASN A 77 21.81 24.76 -5.42
N LYS A 78 21.65 24.25 -6.66
CA LYS A 78 22.70 24.33 -7.69
C LYS A 78 22.72 25.66 -8.45
N LEU A 79 21.65 26.45 -8.36
CA LEU A 79 21.46 27.71 -9.09
C LEU A 79 21.71 28.96 -8.21
N THR A 80 21.97 28.76 -6.93
CA THR A 80 22.39 29.76 -5.94
C THR A 80 23.84 29.55 -5.58
#